data_AF-A0A0D6KAY1-F1
#
_entry.id   AF-A0A0D6KAY1-F1
#
_cell.length_a   1.000
_cell.length_b   1.000
_cell.length_c   1.000
_cell.angle_alpha   90.00
_cell.angle_beta   90.00
_cell.angle_gamma   90.00
#
_symmetry.space_group_name_H-M   'P 1'
#
loop_
_entity.id
_entity.type
_entity.pdbx_description
1 polymer ?
#
loop_
_entity_poly.entity_id
_entity_poly.type
_entity_poly.pdbx_seq_one_letter_code
_entity_poly.pdbx_strand_id
1 'polypeptide(L)'
;MGWTSCPPSLCGGQDALRCEINSGLKPIPPQPYPHYCEYDWGGGFLLSESGKPEILCISDTFEANYKLSYGSSWKQAGFNCLSQRTGLTCTNASGNGFFLSREGWKIISGDQ
;
A
#
# COMPACT_ATOMS: atom_id res chain seq x y z
N MET A 1 -9.38 -3.12 29.17
CA MET A 1 -8.69 -3.98 28.19
C MET A 1 -9.77 -4.83 27.54
N GLY A 2 -10.16 -4.50 26.31
CA GLY A 2 -11.17 -5.25 25.57
C GLY A 2 -10.71 -5.32 24.13
N TRP A 3 -10.48 -6.53 23.63
CA TRP A 3 -10.23 -6.81 22.22
C TRP A 3 -11.51 -7.41 21.67
N THR A 4 -12.32 -6.63 20.98
CA THR A 4 -13.34 -7.16 20.09
C THR A 4 -12.68 -7.40 18.74
N SER A 5 -12.27 -8.64 18.52
CA SER A 5 -11.98 -9.15 17.18
C SER A 5 -13.25 -9.02 16.33
N CYS A 6 -13.25 -8.10 15.36
CA CYS A 6 -14.26 -8.06 14.30
C CYS A 6 -14.15 -9.37 13.51
N PRO A 7 -15.25 -10.14 13.30
CA PRO A 7 -15.22 -11.31 12.45
C PRO A 7 -15.00 -10.90 10.98
N PRO A 8 -14.24 -11.71 10.19
CA PRO A 8 -13.84 -11.38 8.81
C PRO A 8 -15.01 -11.13 7.83
N SER A 9 -16.24 -11.49 8.22
CA SER A 9 -17.45 -11.41 7.39
C SER A 9 -18.28 -10.14 7.61
N LEU A 10 -17.98 -9.32 8.63
CA LEU A 10 -18.66 -8.04 8.90
C LEU A 10 -17.77 -6.82 8.62
N CYS A 11 -16.45 -7.03 8.58
CA CYS A 11 -15.47 -6.09 8.07
C CYS A 11 -15.17 -6.55 6.64
N GLY A 12 -15.81 -5.93 5.62
CA GLY A 12 -15.71 -6.34 4.22
C GLY A 12 -14.27 -6.70 3.83
N GLY A 13 -14.05 -8.00 3.66
CA GLY A 13 -12.73 -8.56 3.43
C GLY A 13 -12.13 -8.04 2.14
N GLN A 14 -11.21 -7.11 2.29
CA GLN A 14 -9.93 -7.16 1.60
C GLN A 14 -8.91 -6.80 2.66
N ASP A 15 -8.22 -7.80 3.20
CA ASP A 15 -6.97 -7.57 3.92
C ASP A 15 -6.00 -6.97 2.90
N ALA A 16 -6.10 -5.67 2.65
CA ALA A 16 -5.33 -4.95 1.67
C ALA A 16 -4.49 -3.93 2.41
N LEU A 17 -3.19 -3.99 2.16
CA LEU A 17 -2.26 -3.02 2.68
C LEU A 17 -2.40 -1.72 1.88
N ARG A 18 -2.94 -0.69 2.53
CA ARG A 18 -2.91 0.70 2.06
C ARG A 18 -1.64 1.37 2.56
N CYS A 19 -0.87 1.96 1.65
CA CYS A 19 0.33 2.72 1.99
C CYS A 19 0.37 4.03 1.22
N GLU A 20 0.45 5.15 1.95
CA GLU A 20 0.52 6.50 1.40
C GLU A 20 1.85 7.17 1.72
N ILE A 21 2.29 8.06 0.82
CA ILE A 21 3.44 8.93 1.03
C ILE A 21 3.00 10.39 0.99
N ASN A 22 3.33 11.15 2.04
CA ASN A 22 2.94 12.56 2.13
C ASN A 22 3.49 13.43 0.99
N SER A 23 4.53 12.99 0.28
CA SER A 23 5.07 13.71 -0.87
C SER A 23 4.34 13.46 -2.19
N GLY A 24 3.39 12.52 -2.21
CA GLY A 24 2.88 11.90 -3.43
C GLY A 24 3.92 11.05 -4.17
N LEU A 25 3.44 10.24 -5.11
CA LEU A 25 4.27 9.48 -6.04
C LEU A 25 4.94 10.41 -7.04
N LYS A 26 6.24 10.19 -7.28
CA LYS A 26 7.03 10.98 -8.24
C LYS A 26 7.75 10.04 -9.22
N PRO A 27 7.59 10.23 -10.55
CA PRO A 27 6.54 11.03 -11.20
C PRO A 27 5.14 10.49 -10.86
N ILE A 28 4.10 11.30 -11.02
CA ILE A 28 2.72 10.83 -10.81
C ILE A 28 2.40 9.81 -11.92
N PRO A 29 1.93 8.59 -11.58
CA PRO A 29 1.53 7.60 -12.59
C PRO A 29 0.38 8.12 -13.47
N PRO A 30 0.35 7.82 -14.77
CA PRO A 30 -0.81 8.10 -15.60
C PRO A 30 -2.01 7.28 -15.11
N GLN A 31 -3.20 7.87 -15.17
CA GLN A 31 -4.43 7.13 -14.93
C GLN A 31 -4.68 6.14 -16.08
N PRO A 32 -5.30 4.98 -15.82
CA PRO A 32 -5.62 4.00 -16.86
C PRO A 32 -6.45 4.56 -18.03
N TYR A 33 -7.37 5.47 -17.73
CA TYR A 33 -8.20 6.19 -18.71
C TYR A 33 -8.69 7.52 -18.13
N PRO A 34 -9.20 8.46 -18.96
CA PRO A 34 -9.71 9.74 -18.49
C PRO A 34 -10.86 9.56 -17.48
N HIS A 35 -10.85 10.33 -16.38
CA HIS A 35 -11.83 10.23 -15.29
C HIS A 35 -11.85 8.86 -14.58
N TYR A 36 -10.74 8.11 -14.59
CA TYR A 36 -10.61 6.89 -13.78
C TYR A 36 -10.70 7.21 -12.27
N CYS A 37 -9.98 8.24 -11.84
CA CYS A 37 -10.05 8.78 -10.50
C CYS A 37 -10.41 10.26 -10.58
N GLU A 38 -11.58 10.62 -10.05
CA GLU A 38 -12.07 12.00 -9.95
C GLU A 38 -11.53 12.73 -8.70
N TYR A 39 -10.76 12.03 -7.87
CA TYR A 39 -10.20 12.52 -6.61
C TYR A 39 -8.66 12.56 -6.65
N ASP A 40 -8.02 12.46 -5.48
CA ASP A 40 -6.56 12.55 -5.35
C ASP A 40 -5.89 11.26 -5.84
N TRP A 41 -5.19 11.38 -6.97
CA TRP A 41 -4.49 10.27 -7.63
C TRP A 41 -3.00 10.26 -7.34
N GLY A 42 -2.44 9.08 -7.09
CA GLY A 42 -1.00 8.91 -6.93
C GLY A 42 -0.49 9.30 -5.54
N GLY A 43 -1.31 9.18 -4.50
CA GLY A 43 -0.88 9.33 -3.11
C GLY A 43 -0.16 8.10 -2.54
N GLY A 44 -0.24 6.95 -3.22
CA GLY A 44 0.35 5.71 -2.72
C GLY A 44 -0.12 4.46 -3.46
N PHE A 45 -0.06 3.32 -2.77
CA PHE A 45 -0.42 1.99 -3.29
C PHE A 45 -1.38 1.24 -2.38
N LEU A 46 -2.28 0.48 -3.00
CA LEU A 46 -3.08 -0.55 -2.38
C LEU A 46 -2.52 -1.91 -2.81
N LEU A 47 -2.28 -2.82 -1.87
CA LEU A 47 -1.77 -4.16 -2.14
C LEU A 47 -2.66 -5.21 -1.47
N SER A 48 -3.35 -6.02 -2.25
CA SER A 48 -4.12 -7.16 -1.75
C SER A 48 -3.19 -8.32 -1.33
N GLU A 49 -3.68 -9.28 -0.54
CA GLU A 49 -2.88 -10.42 -0.05
C GLU A 49 -2.25 -11.29 -1.16
N SER A 50 -2.86 -11.32 -2.34
CA SER A 50 -2.39 -12.10 -3.50
C SER A 50 -2.34 -11.32 -4.81
N GLY A 51 -2.94 -10.14 -4.87
CA GLY A 51 -3.04 -9.31 -6.08
C GLY A 51 -1.78 -8.53 -6.43
N LYS A 52 -1.80 -7.87 -7.58
CA LYS A 52 -0.80 -6.85 -7.93
C LYS A 52 -1.07 -5.56 -7.14
N PRO A 53 -0.05 -4.73 -6.88
CA PRO A 53 -0.30 -3.42 -6.31
C PRO A 53 -1.06 -2.53 -7.31
N GLU A 54 -1.98 -1.74 -6.78
CA GLU A 54 -2.75 -0.74 -7.51
C GLU A 54 -2.43 0.66 -6.99
N ILE A 55 -2.50 1.66 -7.87
CA ILE A 55 -2.33 3.06 -7.46
C ILE A 55 -3.59 3.53 -6.74
N LEU A 56 -3.40 4.23 -5.63
CA LEU A 56 -4.52 4.75 -4.86
C LEU A 56 -5.23 5.90 -5.57
N CYS A 57 -6.55 5.76 -5.64
CA CYS A 57 -7.50 6.86 -5.80
C CYS A 57 -8.05 7.20 -4.40
N ILE A 58 -7.65 8.33 -3.84
CA ILE A 58 -7.98 8.72 -2.47
C ILE A 58 -9.24 9.58 -2.51
N SER A 59 -10.34 9.05 -1.97
CA SER A 59 -11.62 9.76 -1.84
C SER A 59 -12.01 10.01 -0.38
N ASP A 60 -11.17 9.61 0.56
CA ASP A 60 -11.43 9.56 2.00
C ASP A 60 -10.27 10.17 2.81
N THR A 61 -10.57 10.52 4.06
CA THR A 61 -9.54 10.91 5.02
C THR A 61 -8.97 9.65 5.68
N PHE A 62 -7.67 9.41 5.47
CA PHE A 62 -6.95 8.29 6.06
C PHE A 62 -6.00 8.77 7.16
N GLU A 63 -6.10 8.18 8.34
CA GLU A 63 -5.09 8.32 9.39
C GLU A 63 -4.19 7.08 9.42
N ALA A 64 -2.89 7.30 9.22
CA ALA A 64 -1.91 6.22 9.29
C ALA A 64 -1.83 5.68 10.73
N ASN A 65 -2.42 4.51 10.96
CA ASN A 65 -2.38 3.82 12.25
C ASN A 65 -0.99 3.30 12.64
N TYR A 66 -0.01 3.32 11.71
CA TYR A 66 1.31 2.77 11.95
C TYR A 66 2.39 3.47 11.13
N LYS A 67 3.48 3.88 11.80
CA LYS A 67 4.68 4.46 11.18
C LYS A 67 5.88 3.56 11.42
N LEU A 68 6.43 3.00 10.34
CA LEU A 68 7.64 2.19 10.40
C LEU A 68 8.89 3.04 10.59
N SER A 69 9.68 2.70 11.61
CA SER A 69 11.03 3.25 11.76
C SER A 69 11.93 2.75 10.63
N TYR A 70 12.90 3.58 10.22
CA TYR A 70 13.88 3.16 9.23
C TYR A 70 14.76 2.03 9.79
N GLY A 71 15.05 1.04 8.94
CA GLY A 71 15.77 -0.18 9.31
C GLY A 71 14.88 -1.27 9.92
N SER A 72 13.57 -1.04 10.03
CA SER A 72 12.62 -2.01 10.56
C SER A 72 11.82 -2.70 9.46
N SER A 73 11.44 -3.95 9.73
CA SER A 73 10.48 -4.70 8.92
C SER A 73 9.18 -4.92 9.69
N TRP A 74 8.05 -4.78 9.02
CA TRP A 74 6.72 -5.12 9.52
C TRP A 74 6.17 -6.31 8.76
N LYS A 75 5.62 -7.29 9.49
CA LYS A 75 5.00 -8.47 8.91
C LYS A 75 3.68 -8.76 9.61
N GLN A 76 2.59 -8.71 8.87
CA GLN A 76 1.24 -8.95 9.40
C GLN A 76 0.31 -9.29 8.23
N ALA A 77 -0.68 -10.16 8.46
CA ALA A 77 -1.71 -10.51 7.47
C ALA A 77 -1.13 -10.88 6.08
N GLY A 78 -0.05 -11.68 6.05
CA GLY A 78 0.57 -12.10 4.78
C GLY A 78 1.40 -11.03 4.06
N PHE A 79 1.48 -9.81 4.60
CA PHE A 79 2.32 -8.74 4.08
C PHE A 79 3.68 -8.69 4.75
N ASN A 80 4.69 -8.27 4.00
CA ASN A 80 6.02 -7.98 4.49
C ASN A 80 6.47 -6.62 3.96
N CYS A 81 6.66 -5.65 4.85
CA CYS A 81 7.13 -4.31 4.54
C CYS A 81 8.47 -4.05 5.18
N LEU A 82 9.47 -3.71 4.37
CA LEU A 82 10.80 -3.31 4.81
C LEU A 82 10.97 -1.79 4.61
N SER A 83 11.12 -1.06 5.73
CA SER A 83 11.37 0.37 5.73
C SER A 83 12.87 0.65 5.78
N GLN A 84 13.40 1.30 4.76
CA GLN A 84 14.78 1.74 4.68
C GLN A 84 14.84 3.24 4.43
N ARG A 85 16.00 3.85 4.69
CA ARG A 85 16.22 5.27 4.39
C ARG A 85 16.07 5.58 2.89
N THR A 86 16.31 4.59 2.04
CA THR A 86 16.17 4.67 0.59
C THR A 86 14.72 4.51 0.12
N GLY A 87 13.81 4.02 0.97
CA GLY A 87 12.41 3.78 0.63
C GLY A 87 11.79 2.62 1.39
N LEU A 88 10.49 2.45 1.17
CA LEU A 88 9.69 1.35 1.69
C LEU A 88 9.45 0.32 0.60
N THR A 89 9.68 -0.96 0.89
CA THR A 89 9.33 -2.07 0.01
C THR A 89 8.29 -2.92 0.70
N CYS A 90 7.13 -3.15 0.09
CA CYS A 90 6.09 -4.01 0.63
C CYS A 90 5.75 -5.11 -0.38
N THR A 91 5.64 -6.35 0.10
CA THR A 91 5.28 -7.52 -0.71
C THR A 91 4.20 -8.34 -0.02
N ASN A 92 3.39 -9.02 -0.80
CA ASN A 92 2.36 -9.95 -0.34
C ASN A 92 2.83 -11.41 -0.45
N ALA A 93 1.94 -12.34 -0.08
CA ALA A 93 2.27 -13.77 -0.07
C ALA A 93 2.54 -14.35 -1.47
N SER A 94 1.97 -13.73 -2.51
CA SER A 94 2.18 -14.09 -3.92
C SER A 94 3.44 -13.47 -4.53
N GLY A 95 4.27 -12.77 -3.75
CA GLY A 95 5.50 -12.13 -4.23
C GLY A 95 5.27 -10.82 -5.00
N ASN A 96 4.01 -10.40 -5.16
CA ASN A 96 3.67 -9.10 -5.73
C ASN A 96 3.86 -8.01 -4.67
N GLY A 97 4.22 -6.81 -5.10
CA GLY A 97 4.52 -5.74 -4.16
C GLY A 97 4.89 -4.45 -4.84
N PHE A 98 5.30 -3.47 -4.06
CA PHE A 98 5.74 -2.18 -4.56
C PHE A 98 6.96 -1.70 -3.78
N PHE A 99 7.72 -0.82 -4.42
CA PHE A 99 8.69 0.03 -3.73
C PHE A 99 8.29 1.48 -3.89
N LEU A 100 8.50 2.24 -2.82
CA LEU A 100 8.04 3.61 -2.65
C LEU A 100 9.11 4.44 -1.95
N SER A 101 9.43 5.60 -2.50
CA SER A 101 10.32 6.60 -1.90
C SER A 101 9.87 8.00 -2.30
N ARG A 102 10.49 9.04 -1.75
CA ARG A 102 10.16 10.44 -2.14
C ARG A 102 10.67 10.76 -3.54
N GLU A 103 11.65 9.99 -4.00
CA GLU A 103 12.38 10.17 -5.25
C GLU A 103 11.82 9.32 -6.39
N GLY A 104 11.13 8.22 -6.08
CA GLY A 104 10.68 7.25 -7.07
C GLY A 104 9.84 6.10 -6.52
N TRP A 105 9.16 5.39 -7.41
CA TRP A 105 8.38 4.19 -7.10
C TRP A 105 8.50 3.15 -8.20
N LYS A 106 8.18 1.89 -7.87
CA LYS A 106 8.12 0.78 -8.83
C LYS A 106 7.14 -0.28 -8.37
N ILE A 107 6.52 -0.95 -9.34
CA ILE A 107 5.73 -2.15 -9.12
C ILE A 107 6.66 -3.37 -9.19
N ILE A 108 6.46 -4.30 -8.27
CA ILE A 108 7.16 -5.58 -8.18
C ILE A 108 6.09 -6.64 -8.49
N SER A 109 6.29 -7.37 -9.58
CA SER A 109 5.46 -8.56 -9.87
C SER A 109 6.24 -9.79 -9.43
N GLY A 110 5.59 -10.68 -8.68
CA GLY A 110 6.12 -12.02 -8.42
C GLY A 110 6.03 -12.81 -9.72
N ASP A 111 7.17 -13.06 -10.35
CA ASP A 111 7.27 -13.96 -11.50
C ASP A 111 7.37 -15.38 -10.94
N GLN A 112 6.26 -16.11 -10.99
CA GLN A 112 6.20 -17.50 -10.53
C GLN A 112 5.44 -18.37 -11.52
#